data_AF-A0A7L9BMH3-F1
#
_entry.id   AF-A0A7L9BMH3-F1
#
_cell.length_a   1.000
_cell.length_b   1.000
_cell.length_c   1.000
_cell.angle_alpha   90.00
_cell.angle_beta   90.00
_cell.angle_gamma   90.00
#
_symmetry.space_group_name_H-M   'P 1'
#
loop_
_entity.id
_entity.type
_entity.pdbx_description
1 polymer ?
#
loop_
_entity_poly.entity_id
_entity_poly.type
_entity_poly.pdbx_seq_one_letter_code
_entity_poly.pdbx_strand_id
1 'polypeptide(L)'
;MPERPGDNPFRFDPLLEGLDEKSMGRPLPKARRATLGERWSRWLDGAPGRRARLRAWSPYAAGLAVMAAAVAGYFAWRPVPKPDFEEDPFDDVLFYALLTEDFNSLSLDERLSLIKDLIGRFKGMDESEIPIVAAFAAGIQGQARKQLEKNASRLGLDLFDRYAIDYDRVSEEDRSAYLERAFVEFSRTMEEMAGEVREISDEQRLAAARKAFTEDIQRLRTRERDTRDVGNAVAFMNDVIAPQTTGPQRARMTKLMRDMSRHFREPR
;
A
#
# COMPACT_ATOMS: atom_id res chain seq x y z
N MET A 1 47.71 26.77 22.29
CA MET A 1 48.17 25.39 22.13
C MET A 1 47.50 24.81 20.89
N PRO A 2 48.23 24.21 19.95
CA PRO A 2 47.69 23.74 18.68
C PRO A 2 47.01 22.37 18.82
N GLU A 3 45.87 22.20 18.18
CA GLU A 3 45.14 20.94 18.07
C GLU A 3 45.96 19.91 17.27
N ARG A 4 46.04 18.70 17.82
CA ARG A 4 46.71 17.55 17.19
C ARG A 4 45.80 16.97 16.10
N PRO A 5 46.27 16.79 14.86
CA PRO A 5 45.55 16.02 13.86
C PRO A 5 45.86 14.53 14.06
N GLY A 6 44.86 13.76 14.45
CA GLY A 6 44.94 12.30 14.55
C GLY A 6 43.64 11.73 15.08
N ASP A 7 42.82 11.19 14.17
CA ASP A 7 42.26 9.84 14.28
C ASP A 7 41.31 9.60 13.11
N ASN A 8 41.86 9.08 12.01
CA ASN A 8 41.10 8.57 10.89
C ASN A 8 40.79 7.08 11.19
N PRO A 9 39.53 6.69 11.44
CA PRO A 9 39.18 5.32 11.86
C PRO A 9 39.29 4.27 10.74
N PHE A 10 39.83 4.64 9.57
CA PHE A 10 39.99 3.76 8.40
C PHE A 10 41.46 3.47 8.07
N ARG A 11 42.28 3.26 9.10
CA ARG A 11 43.65 2.76 8.88
C ARG A 11 43.61 1.24 8.73
N PHE A 12 43.67 0.78 7.49
CA PHE A 12 43.79 -0.63 7.14
C PHE A 12 45.09 -1.21 7.73
N ASP A 13 44.96 -2.31 8.47
CA ASP A 13 46.08 -3.13 8.95
C ASP A 13 46.88 -3.69 7.77
N PRO A 14 48.22 -3.52 7.72
CA PRO A 14 49.06 -4.16 6.70
C PRO A 14 49.39 -5.62 7.07
N LEU A 15 48.48 -6.34 7.74
CA LEU A 15 48.66 -7.75 8.12
C LEU A 15 48.33 -8.75 6.99
N LEU A 16 48.16 -8.29 5.76
CA LEU A 16 47.89 -9.12 4.59
C LEU A 16 48.96 -9.00 3.49
N GLU A 17 50.14 -8.49 3.82
CA GLU A 17 51.30 -8.48 2.91
C GLU A 17 52.16 -9.74 3.10
N GLY A 18 51.52 -10.89 2.90
CA GLY A 18 52.17 -12.21 3.08
C GLY A 18 51.33 -13.42 2.68
N LEU A 19 50.20 -13.24 1.98
CA LEU A 19 49.45 -14.36 1.42
C LEU A 19 49.87 -14.63 -0.02
N ASP A 20 50.75 -15.62 -0.13
CA ASP A 20 51.25 -16.26 -1.33
C ASP A 20 50.15 -16.45 -2.41
N GLU A 21 50.41 -15.87 -3.58
CA GLU A 21 49.58 -15.86 -4.79
C GLU A 21 49.39 -17.27 -5.39
N LYS A 22 50.10 -18.29 -4.88
CA LYS A 22 49.99 -19.69 -5.32
C LYS A 22 48.77 -20.47 -4.80
N SER A 23 47.89 -19.89 -4.00
CA SER A 23 46.73 -20.61 -3.43
C SER A 23 45.38 -20.34 -4.12
N MET A 24 45.28 -19.33 -5.00
CA MET A 24 44.02 -18.98 -5.68
C MET A 24 43.78 -19.78 -6.97
N GLY A 25 43.55 -21.09 -6.82
CA GLY A 25 43.31 -21.95 -7.99
C GLY A 25 42.61 -23.28 -7.73
N ARG A 26 41.90 -23.47 -6.61
CA ARG A 26 41.04 -24.64 -6.43
C ARG A 26 39.58 -24.21 -6.38
N PRO A 27 38.75 -24.56 -7.39
CA PRO A 27 37.32 -24.31 -7.31
C PRO A 27 36.78 -25.04 -6.08
N LEU A 28 36.13 -24.29 -5.17
CA LEU A 28 35.42 -24.89 -4.05
C LEU A 28 34.42 -25.91 -4.62
N PRO A 29 34.42 -27.18 -4.13
CA PRO A 29 33.47 -28.16 -4.61
C PRO A 29 32.06 -27.63 -4.39
N LYS A 30 31.26 -27.54 -5.46
CA LYS A 30 29.86 -27.11 -5.39
C LYS A 30 29.13 -28.05 -4.44
N ALA A 31 28.94 -27.63 -3.19
CA ALA A 31 28.21 -28.40 -2.19
C ALA A 31 26.78 -28.57 -2.72
N ARG A 32 26.46 -29.80 -3.14
CA ARG A 32 25.15 -30.16 -3.69
C ARG A 32 24.11 -29.88 -2.60
N ARG A 33 23.27 -28.84 -2.78
CA ARG A 33 22.19 -28.52 -1.85
C ARG A 33 21.27 -29.74 -1.77
N ALA A 34 21.32 -30.45 -0.65
CA ALA A 34 20.49 -31.61 -0.42
C ALA A 34 19.02 -31.20 -0.55
N THR A 35 18.27 -31.93 -1.36
CA THR A 35 16.84 -31.68 -1.56
C THR A 35 16.09 -31.92 -0.25
N LEU A 36 14.90 -31.32 -0.11
CA LEU A 36 14.09 -31.45 1.11
C LEU A 36 13.83 -32.93 1.45
N GLY A 37 13.63 -33.77 0.42
CA GLY A 37 13.48 -35.23 0.55
C GLY A 37 14.72 -35.95 1.05
N GLU A 38 15.93 -35.56 0.59
CA GLU A 38 17.19 -36.15 1.06
C GLU A 38 17.54 -35.74 2.50
N ARG A 39 17.13 -34.54 2.92
CA ARG A 39 17.24 -34.11 4.31
C ARG A 39 16.26 -34.88 5.19
N TRP A 40 15.05 -35.13 4.68
CA TRP A 40 14.02 -35.90 5.37
C TRP A 40 14.41 -37.38 5.53
N SER A 41 14.94 -38.02 4.48
CA SER A 41 15.38 -39.42 4.55
C SER A 41 16.54 -39.62 5.51
N ARG A 42 17.56 -38.75 5.47
CA ARG A 42 18.67 -38.80 6.44
C ARG A 42 18.21 -38.60 7.88
N TRP A 43 17.20 -37.77 8.11
CA TRP A 43 16.62 -37.58 9.44
C TRP A 43 15.84 -38.82 9.93
N LEU A 44 15.13 -39.51 9.02
CA LEU A 44 14.43 -40.76 9.32
C LEU A 44 15.39 -41.93 9.62
N ASP A 45 16.56 -41.92 9.00
CA ASP A 45 17.53 -43.04 9.06
C ASP A 45 18.54 -42.92 10.22
N GLY A 46 18.60 -41.76 10.88
CA GLY A 46 19.56 -41.47 11.93
C GLY A 46 19.34 -42.16 13.29
N ALA A 47 18.28 -42.96 13.48
CA ALA A 47 18.17 -43.80 14.68
C ALA A 47 17.34 -45.09 14.48
N PRO A 48 17.77 -46.22 15.05
CA PRO A 48 17.01 -47.46 15.02
C PRO A 48 15.67 -47.30 15.77
N GLY A 49 14.58 -47.78 15.17
CA GLY A 49 13.22 -47.73 15.74
C GLY A 49 12.42 -46.45 15.46
N ARG A 50 13.03 -45.42 14.86
CA ARG A 50 12.36 -44.14 14.56
C ARG A 50 11.24 -44.29 13.52
N ARG A 51 11.46 -45.10 12.48
CA ARG A 51 10.43 -45.45 11.47
C ARG A 51 9.24 -46.22 12.07
N ALA A 52 9.46 -47.04 13.08
CA ALA A 52 8.40 -47.77 13.78
C ALA A 52 7.55 -46.85 14.67
N ARG A 53 8.20 -45.91 15.39
CA ARG A 53 7.52 -44.86 16.17
C ARG A 53 6.73 -43.91 15.27
N LEU A 54 7.28 -43.49 14.14
CA LEU A 54 6.57 -42.67 13.15
C LEU A 54 5.38 -43.39 12.53
N ARG A 55 5.50 -44.70 12.24
CA ARG A 55 4.34 -45.51 11.81
C ARG A 55 3.26 -45.63 12.89
N ALA A 56 3.66 -45.76 14.15
CA ALA A 56 2.71 -45.83 15.27
C ALA A 56 1.99 -44.48 15.51
N TRP A 57 2.65 -43.35 15.20
CA TRP A 57 2.09 -42.00 15.36
C TRP A 57 1.45 -41.43 14.08
N SER A 58 1.66 -42.11 12.94
CA SER A 58 1.08 -41.79 11.62
C SER A 58 -0.41 -41.44 11.65
N PRO A 59 -1.31 -42.24 12.28
CA PRO A 59 -2.74 -41.90 12.28
C PRO A 59 -3.05 -40.62 13.07
N TYR A 60 -2.32 -40.35 14.16
CA TYR A 60 -2.50 -39.14 14.96
C TYR A 60 -1.97 -37.90 14.24
N ALA A 61 -0.80 -38.02 13.58
CA ALA A 61 -0.25 -36.93 12.78
C ALA A 61 -1.13 -36.60 11.57
N ALA A 62 -1.71 -37.62 10.92
CA ALA A 62 -2.67 -37.43 9.83
C ALA A 62 -3.96 -36.76 10.33
N GLY A 63 -4.50 -37.19 11.48
CA GLY A 63 -5.67 -36.56 12.10
C GLY A 63 -5.42 -35.09 12.46
N LEU A 64 -4.26 -34.77 13.04
CA LEU A 64 -3.87 -33.40 13.36
C LEU A 64 -3.73 -32.54 12.10
N ALA A 65 -3.15 -33.09 11.03
CA ALA A 65 -3.01 -32.39 9.75
C ALA A 65 -4.37 -32.11 9.09
N VAL A 66 -5.31 -33.05 9.15
CA VAL A 66 -6.68 -32.85 8.65
C VAL A 66 -7.42 -31.80 9.48
N MET A 67 -7.30 -31.83 10.81
CA MET A 67 -7.86 -30.79 11.67
C MET A 67 -7.26 -29.42 11.37
N ALA A 68 -5.93 -29.32 11.26
CA ALA A 68 -5.25 -28.08 10.91
C ALA A 68 -5.68 -27.56 9.52
N ALA A 69 -5.84 -28.45 8.54
CA ALA A 69 -6.34 -28.10 7.21
C ALA A 69 -7.81 -27.67 7.24
N ALA A 70 -8.66 -28.31 8.06
CA ALA A 70 -10.06 -27.94 8.23
C ALA A 70 -10.22 -26.58 8.92
N VAL A 71 -9.42 -26.31 9.96
CA VAL A 71 -9.38 -24.99 10.60
C VAL A 71 -8.86 -23.95 9.61
N ALA A 72 -7.73 -24.19 8.93
CA ALA A 72 -7.21 -23.27 7.94
C ALA A 72 -8.20 -23.01 6.79
N GLY A 73 -8.89 -24.05 6.31
CA GLY A 73 -9.94 -23.94 5.30
C GLY A 73 -11.14 -23.14 5.80
N TYR A 74 -11.61 -23.40 7.02
CA TYR A 74 -12.69 -22.64 7.63
C TYR A 74 -12.37 -21.16 7.73
N PHE A 75 -11.16 -20.80 8.15
CA PHE A 75 -10.72 -19.41 8.20
C PHE A 75 -10.42 -18.80 6.83
N ALA A 76 -10.06 -19.59 5.83
CA ALA A 76 -9.86 -19.13 4.46
C ALA A 76 -11.16 -18.87 3.70
N TRP A 77 -12.25 -19.58 4.03
CA TRP A 77 -13.54 -19.49 3.32
C TRP A 77 -14.66 -18.80 4.08
N ARG A 78 -14.48 -18.53 5.38
CA ARG A 78 -15.50 -17.78 6.12
C ARG A 78 -15.47 -16.30 5.71
N PRO A 79 -16.62 -15.71 5.36
CA PRO A 79 -16.75 -14.25 5.27
C PRO A 79 -16.33 -13.64 6.61
N VAL A 80 -15.57 -12.55 6.58
CA VAL A 80 -15.23 -11.84 7.81
C VAL A 80 -16.52 -11.16 8.28
N PRO A 81 -17.01 -11.44 9.51
CA PRO A 81 -18.20 -10.77 10.01
C PRO A 81 -17.97 -9.25 9.94
N LYS A 82 -18.92 -8.50 9.36
CA LYS A 82 -18.88 -7.04 9.33
C LYS A 82 -18.82 -6.58 10.80
N PRO A 83 -17.75 -5.90 11.22
CA PRO A 83 -17.68 -5.40 12.58
C PRO A 83 -18.71 -4.28 12.77
N ASP A 84 -19.22 -4.15 13.98
CA ASP A 84 -19.94 -2.96 14.41
C ASP A 84 -18.93 -1.81 14.49
N PHE A 85 -19.01 -0.87 13.56
CA PHE A 85 -18.03 0.20 13.46
C PHE A 85 -18.08 1.16 14.65
N GLU A 86 -19.13 1.14 15.47
CA GLU A 86 -19.25 1.99 16.66
C GLU A 86 -18.83 1.23 17.91
N GLU A 87 -19.22 -0.05 18.03
CA GLU A 87 -19.05 -0.82 19.27
C GLU A 87 -17.80 -1.72 19.28
N ASP A 88 -17.29 -2.17 18.13
CA ASP A 88 -16.21 -3.15 18.07
C ASP A 88 -14.80 -2.54 18.33
N PRO A 89 -13.83 -3.38 18.76
CA PRO A 89 -12.44 -2.97 18.97
C PRO A 89 -11.81 -2.32 17.74
N PHE A 90 -10.94 -1.33 17.98
CA PHE A 90 -10.27 -0.55 16.93
C PHE A 90 -9.46 -1.44 15.97
N ASP A 91 -8.78 -2.46 16.48
CA ASP A 91 -8.00 -3.39 15.67
C ASP A 91 -8.89 -4.18 14.71
N ASP A 92 -10.04 -4.70 15.15
CA ASP A 92 -10.97 -5.44 14.29
C ASP A 92 -11.52 -4.57 13.15
N VAL A 93 -11.91 -3.33 13.45
CA VAL A 93 -12.39 -2.36 12.44
C VAL A 93 -11.27 -1.98 11.46
N LEU A 94 -10.05 -1.76 11.97
CA LEU A 94 -8.86 -1.44 11.18
C LEU A 94 -8.48 -2.60 10.25
N PHE A 95 -8.49 -3.83 10.77
CA PHE A 95 -8.22 -5.05 10.01
C PHE A 95 -9.25 -5.24 8.90
N TYR A 96 -10.53 -5.06 9.21
CA TYR A 96 -11.61 -5.15 8.24
C TYR A 96 -11.43 -4.12 7.11
N ALA A 97 -11.23 -2.85 7.44
CA ALA A 97 -11.12 -1.76 6.46
C ALA A 97 -9.88 -1.88 5.56
N LEU A 98 -8.75 -2.23 6.15
CA LEU A 98 -7.46 -2.16 5.45
C LEU A 98 -7.11 -3.47 4.73
N LEU A 99 -7.47 -4.62 5.29
CA LEU A 99 -6.92 -5.91 4.87
C LEU A 99 -7.95 -6.87 4.25
N THR A 100 -9.24 -6.54 4.25
CA THR A 100 -10.27 -7.39 3.63
C THR A 100 -10.75 -6.85 2.29
N GLU A 101 -11.22 -7.74 1.42
CA GLU A 101 -11.92 -7.34 0.19
C GLU A 101 -13.36 -6.88 0.47
N ASP A 102 -13.94 -7.31 1.59
CA ASP A 102 -15.30 -7.00 2.01
C ASP A 102 -15.51 -5.51 2.24
N PHE A 103 -14.46 -4.76 2.63
CA PHE A 103 -14.48 -3.30 2.66
C PHE A 103 -14.98 -2.69 1.34
N ASN A 104 -14.58 -3.24 0.20
CA ASN A 104 -15.00 -2.73 -1.12
C ASN A 104 -16.43 -3.11 -1.52
N SER A 105 -17.09 -4.00 -0.76
CA SER A 105 -18.50 -4.34 -0.96
C SER A 105 -19.44 -3.31 -0.32
N LEU A 106 -18.92 -2.52 0.63
CA LEU A 106 -19.66 -1.45 1.28
C LEU A 106 -19.94 -0.29 0.31
N SER A 107 -21.03 0.43 0.58
CA SER A 107 -21.32 1.68 -0.13
C SER A 107 -20.19 2.70 0.08
N LEU A 108 -20.07 3.68 -0.84
CA LEU A 108 -19.05 4.72 -0.72
C LEU A 108 -19.19 5.49 0.60
N ASP A 109 -20.42 5.81 1.01
CA ASP A 109 -20.67 6.57 2.24
C ASP A 109 -20.29 5.75 3.49
N GLU A 110 -20.59 4.45 3.52
CA GLU A 110 -20.15 3.57 4.62
C GLU A 110 -18.62 3.49 4.72
N ARG A 111 -17.93 3.35 3.58
CA ARG A 111 -16.45 3.32 3.56
C ARG A 111 -15.85 4.62 4.07
N LEU A 112 -16.38 5.77 3.65
CA LEU A 112 -15.92 7.08 4.13
C LEU A 112 -16.18 7.27 5.61
N SER A 113 -17.36 6.86 6.09
CA SER A 113 -17.71 6.93 7.52
C SER A 113 -16.75 6.11 8.37
N LEU A 114 -16.46 4.88 7.93
CA LEU A 114 -15.53 3.97 8.62
C LEU A 114 -14.13 4.59 8.71
N ILE A 115 -13.58 5.07 7.59
CA ILE A 115 -12.24 5.70 7.59
C ILE A 115 -12.22 6.93 8.49
N LYS A 116 -13.27 7.76 8.49
CA LYS A 116 -13.37 8.93 9.39
C LYS A 116 -13.37 8.53 10.86
N ASP A 117 -14.12 7.49 11.21
CA ASP A 117 -14.16 6.97 12.58
C ASP A 117 -12.80 6.42 13.01
N LEU A 118 -12.14 5.62 12.16
CA LEU A 118 -10.78 5.11 12.42
C LEU A 118 -9.78 6.26 12.66
N ILE A 119 -9.84 7.32 11.87
CA ILE A 119 -8.96 8.48 12.02
C ILE A 119 -9.29 9.25 13.30
N GLY A 120 -10.58 9.39 13.64
CA GLY A 120 -11.03 9.99 14.89
C GLY A 120 -10.50 9.24 16.11
N ARG A 121 -10.67 7.91 16.13
CA ARG A 121 -10.13 7.02 17.17
C ARG A 121 -8.61 7.11 17.27
N PHE A 122 -7.91 7.09 16.13
CA PHE A 122 -6.45 7.22 16.10
C PHE A 122 -5.96 8.56 16.65
N LYS A 123 -6.65 9.67 16.35
CA LYS A 123 -6.31 10.99 16.89
C LYS A 123 -6.60 11.12 18.40
N GLY A 124 -7.55 10.35 18.91
CA GLY A 124 -7.89 10.28 20.33
C GLY A 124 -7.06 9.29 21.15
N MET A 125 -6.16 8.55 20.51
CA MET A 125 -5.34 7.51 21.12
C MET A 125 -4.22 8.12 21.99
N ASP A 126 -3.99 7.55 23.18
CA ASP A 126 -2.94 8.00 24.08
C ASP A 126 -1.53 7.62 23.57
N GLU A 127 -0.51 8.38 23.97
CA GLU A 127 0.89 8.13 23.55
C GLU A 127 1.40 6.72 23.90
N SER A 128 0.80 6.07 24.91
CA SER A 128 1.12 4.70 25.35
C SER A 128 0.65 3.62 24.37
N GLU A 129 -0.32 3.92 23.50
CA GLU A 129 -0.92 2.97 22.55
C GLU A 129 -0.31 3.10 21.13
N ILE A 130 0.38 4.21 20.85
CA ILE A 130 1.14 4.47 19.60
C ILE A 130 2.13 3.35 19.23
N PRO A 131 2.88 2.72 20.18
CA PRO A 131 3.81 1.64 19.84
C PRO A 131 3.11 0.41 19.24
N ILE A 132 1.87 0.12 19.63
CA ILE A 132 1.09 -1.01 19.09
C ILE A 132 0.72 -0.73 17.63
N VAL A 133 0.26 0.48 17.33
CA VAL A 133 -0.05 0.89 15.95
C VAL A 133 1.21 0.93 15.09
N ALA A 134 2.34 1.40 15.63
CA ALA A 134 3.61 1.38 14.92
C ALA A 134 4.09 -0.06 14.64
N ALA A 135 3.92 -0.98 15.60
CA ALA A 135 4.24 -2.39 15.41
C ALA A 135 3.32 -3.05 14.36
N PHE A 136 2.03 -2.70 14.37
CA PHE A 136 1.08 -3.12 13.34
C PHE A 136 1.52 -2.62 11.96
N ALA A 137 1.78 -1.31 11.81
CA ALA A 137 2.23 -0.70 10.56
C ALA A 137 3.55 -1.32 10.05
N ALA A 138 4.51 -1.58 10.95
CA ALA A 138 5.76 -2.26 10.62
C ALA A 138 5.53 -3.73 10.19
N GLY A 139 4.45 -4.36 10.68
CA GLY A 139 4.01 -5.69 10.34
C GLY A 139 3.27 -5.80 9.00
N ILE A 140 2.76 -4.68 8.43
CA ILE A 140 2.12 -4.68 7.12
C ILE A 140 3.20 -4.87 6.03
N GLN A 141 3.41 -6.12 5.62
CA GLN A 141 4.36 -6.47 4.57
C GLN A 141 3.67 -7.19 3.40
N GLY A 142 4.25 -7.05 2.20
CA GLY A 142 3.88 -7.85 1.04
C GLY A 142 2.44 -7.63 0.55
N GLN A 143 1.62 -8.69 0.60
CA GLN A 143 0.26 -8.70 0.05
C GLN A 143 -0.71 -7.79 0.82
N ALA A 144 -0.57 -7.69 2.15
CA ALA A 144 -1.40 -6.83 2.98
C ALA A 144 -1.27 -5.35 2.59
N ARG A 145 -0.04 -4.88 2.36
CA ARG A 145 0.22 -3.52 1.87
C ARG A 145 -0.43 -3.26 0.52
N LYS A 146 -0.29 -4.21 -0.42
CA LYS A 146 -0.90 -4.09 -1.75
C LYS A 146 -2.43 -4.05 -1.67
N GLN A 147 -3.02 -4.81 -0.76
CA GLN A 147 -4.47 -4.80 -0.55
C GLN A 147 -4.94 -3.45 0.01
N LEU A 148 -4.21 -2.90 0.97
CA LEU A 148 -4.48 -1.57 1.52
C LEU A 148 -4.39 -0.50 0.42
N GLU A 149 -3.31 -0.50 -0.37
CA GLU A 149 -3.13 0.42 -1.50
C GLU A 149 -4.26 0.26 -2.53
N LYS A 150 -4.71 -0.98 -2.79
CA LYS A 150 -5.83 -1.30 -3.68
C LYS A 150 -7.16 -0.75 -3.14
N ASN A 151 -7.47 -0.98 -1.87
CA ASN A 151 -8.70 -0.50 -1.22
C ASN A 151 -8.74 1.04 -1.18
N ALA A 152 -7.62 1.68 -0.82
CA ALA A 152 -7.50 3.14 -0.77
C ALA A 152 -7.65 3.76 -2.18
N SER A 153 -6.99 3.17 -3.18
CA SER A 153 -7.12 3.61 -4.57
C SER A 153 -8.57 3.52 -5.04
N ARG A 154 -9.24 2.40 -4.75
CA ARG A 154 -10.64 2.18 -5.15
C ARG A 154 -11.58 3.18 -4.50
N LEU A 155 -11.38 3.46 -3.21
CA LEU A 155 -12.13 4.47 -2.49
C LEU A 155 -11.98 5.86 -3.14
N GLY A 156 -10.75 6.26 -3.45
CA GLY A 156 -10.49 7.54 -4.12
C GLY A 156 -11.13 7.60 -5.52
N LEU A 157 -11.10 6.50 -6.27
CA LEU A 157 -11.72 6.41 -7.60
C LEU A 157 -13.24 6.47 -7.56
N ASP A 158 -13.86 5.77 -6.61
CA ASP A 158 -15.32 5.78 -6.43
C ASP A 158 -15.80 7.16 -5.96
N LEU A 159 -15.04 7.80 -5.06
CA LEU A 159 -15.29 9.18 -4.65
C LEU A 159 -15.18 10.14 -5.84
N PHE A 160 -14.14 10.00 -6.66
CA PHE A 160 -13.98 10.85 -7.84
C PHE A 160 -15.04 10.62 -8.91
N ASP A 161 -15.48 9.37 -9.12
CA ASP A 161 -16.59 9.05 -10.03
C ASP A 161 -17.92 9.65 -9.56
N ARG A 162 -18.17 9.73 -8.25
CA ARG A 162 -19.35 10.45 -7.72
C ARG A 162 -19.39 11.88 -8.23
N TYR A 163 -18.28 12.63 -8.14
CA TYR A 163 -18.19 13.98 -8.70
C TYR A 163 -18.35 13.98 -10.23
N ALA A 164 -17.82 12.97 -10.92
CA ALA A 164 -17.97 12.88 -12.37
C ALA A 164 -19.42 12.64 -12.82
N ILE A 165 -20.17 11.82 -12.07
CA ILE A 165 -21.62 11.59 -12.29
C ILE A 165 -22.41 12.89 -12.11
N ASP A 166 -22.11 13.63 -11.05
CA ASP A 166 -22.80 14.88 -10.76
C ASP A 166 -22.44 15.97 -11.79
N TYR A 167 -21.17 16.03 -12.23
CA TYR A 167 -20.71 16.95 -13.27
C TYR A 167 -21.48 16.82 -14.59
N ASP A 168 -21.84 15.59 -14.98
CA ASP A 168 -22.61 15.34 -16.21
C ASP A 168 -24.00 15.99 -16.20
N ARG A 169 -24.51 16.37 -15.02
CA ARG A 169 -25.83 17.02 -14.84
C ARG A 169 -25.73 18.54 -14.72
N VAL A 170 -24.53 19.10 -14.69
CA VAL A 170 -24.30 20.53 -14.47
C VAL A 170 -24.49 21.31 -15.77
N SER A 171 -25.23 22.42 -15.68
CA SER A 171 -25.44 23.39 -16.78
C SER A 171 -24.10 23.98 -17.24
N GLU A 172 -24.00 24.45 -18.48
CA GLU A 172 -22.73 25.01 -18.95
C GLU A 172 -22.26 26.23 -18.15
N GLU A 173 -23.21 27.03 -17.67
CA GLU A 173 -22.97 28.24 -16.87
C GLU A 173 -22.37 27.92 -15.49
N ASP A 174 -22.80 26.81 -14.88
CA ASP A 174 -22.38 26.42 -13.54
C ASP A 174 -21.14 25.51 -13.52
N ARG A 175 -20.64 25.06 -14.68
CA ARG A 175 -19.54 24.09 -14.78
C ARG A 175 -18.26 24.60 -14.11
N SER A 176 -17.89 25.86 -14.32
CA SER A 176 -16.67 26.43 -13.73
C SER A 176 -16.70 26.38 -12.21
N ALA A 177 -17.81 26.85 -11.61
CA ALA A 177 -18.01 26.82 -10.17
C ALA A 177 -18.04 25.38 -9.62
N TYR A 178 -18.67 24.46 -10.35
CA TYR A 178 -18.70 23.06 -9.98
C TYR A 178 -17.29 22.44 -9.96
N LEU A 179 -16.46 22.71 -10.96
CA LEU A 179 -15.10 22.16 -11.04
C LEU A 179 -14.23 22.61 -9.86
N GLU A 180 -14.34 23.86 -9.46
CA GLU A 180 -13.62 24.41 -8.30
C GLU A 180 -14.10 23.76 -7.00
N ARG A 181 -15.42 23.68 -6.80
CA ARG A 181 -16.01 23.03 -5.62
C ARG A 181 -15.62 21.56 -5.55
N ALA A 182 -15.77 20.81 -6.63
CA ALA A 182 -15.43 19.39 -6.68
C ALA A 182 -13.94 19.16 -6.36
N PHE A 183 -13.05 20.01 -6.86
CA PHE A 183 -11.63 19.93 -6.51
C PHE A 183 -11.39 20.19 -5.01
N VAL A 184 -12.00 21.24 -4.46
CA VAL A 184 -11.86 21.58 -3.04
C VAL A 184 -12.38 20.46 -2.15
N GLU A 185 -13.61 20.00 -2.38
CA GLU A 185 -14.25 18.92 -1.61
C GLU A 185 -13.46 17.61 -1.72
N PHE A 186 -13.03 17.23 -2.93
CA PHE A 186 -12.19 16.06 -3.12
C PHE A 186 -10.86 16.19 -2.36
N SER A 187 -10.15 17.32 -2.50
CA SER A 187 -8.87 17.56 -1.82
C SER A 187 -9.00 17.50 -0.31
N ARG A 188 -10.05 18.11 0.25
CA ARG A 188 -10.34 18.11 1.69
C ARG A 188 -10.68 16.70 2.17
N THR A 189 -11.49 15.97 1.42
CA THR A 189 -11.82 14.58 1.77
C THR A 189 -10.58 13.68 1.77
N MET A 190 -9.69 13.83 0.78
CA MET A 190 -8.43 13.08 0.72
C MET A 190 -7.51 13.43 1.89
N GLU A 191 -7.43 14.70 2.28
CA GLU A 191 -6.67 15.14 3.45
C GLU A 191 -7.26 14.63 4.76
N GLU A 192 -8.59 14.66 4.91
CA GLU A 192 -9.30 14.06 6.03
C GLU A 192 -8.95 12.58 6.15
N MET A 193 -8.96 11.84 5.03
CA MET A 193 -8.59 10.42 4.97
C MET A 193 -7.10 10.16 5.24
N ALA A 194 -6.22 11.11 4.92
CA ALA A 194 -4.80 11.04 5.26
C ALA A 194 -4.54 11.41 6.73
N GLY A 195 -5.53 11.97 7.43
CA GLY A 195 -5.39 12.52 8.77
C GLY A 195 -4.75 13.91 8.84
N GLU A 196 -4.29 14.44 7.69
CA GLU A 196 -3.51 15.67 7.56
C GLU A 196 -4.34 16.79 6.87
N VAL A 197 -5.33 17.33 7.57
CA VAL A 197 -6.13 18.45 7.04
C VAL A 197 -5.33 19.74 7.10
N ARG A 198 -5.09 20.36 5.93
CA ARG A 198 -4.39 21.64 5.86
C ARG A 198 -5.31 22.78 6.29
N GLU A 199 -4.82 23.63 7.18
CA GLU A 199 -5.49 24.87 7.62
C GLU A 199 -5.30 25.99 6.59
N ILE A 200 -5.82 25.77 5.38
CA ILE A 200 -5.79 26.75 4.29
C ILE A 200 -7.20 27.00 3.76
N SER A 201 -7.46 28.24 3.34
CA SER A 201 -8.74 28.62 2.77
C SER A 201 -8.99 27.93 1.42
N ASP A 202 -10.25 27.91 0.98
CA ASP A 202 -10.60 27.30 -0.30
C ASP A 202 -9.98 28.07 -1.47
N GLU A 203 -9.86 29.40 -1.36
CA GLU A 203 -9.16 30.23 -2.34
C GLU A 203 -7.66 29.88 -2.39
N GLN A 204 -7.03 29.62 -1.25
CA GLN A 204 -5.64 29.19 -1.19
C GLN A 204 -5.45 27.80 -1.80
N ARG A 205 -6.39 26.87 -1.60
CA ARG A 205 -6.40 25.55 -2.24
C ARG A 205 -6.49 25.67 -3.74
N LEU A 206 -7.40 26.49 -4.24
CA LEU A 206 -7.58 26.74 -5.67
C LEU A 206 -6.36 27.43 -6.28
N ALA A 207 -5.78 28.43 -5.60
CA ALA A 207 -4.56 29.09 -6.04
C ALA A 207 -3.38 28.11 -6.13
N ALA A 208 -3.22 27.24 -5.13
CA ALA A 208 -2.21 26.18 -5.15
C ALA A 208 -2.44 25.19 -6.31
N ALA A 209 -3.68 24.80 -6.57
CA ALA A 209 -4.05 23.95 -7.69
C ALA A 209 -3.68 24.60 -9.03
N ARG A 210 -4.09 25.85 -9.27
CA ARG A 210 -3.77 26.61 -10.49
C ARG A 210 -2.26 26.70 -10.72
N LYS A 211 -1.50 27.00 -9.66
CA LYS A 211 -0.04 27.03 -9.70
C LYS A 211 0.53 25.67 -10.09
N ALA A 212 0.09 24.59 -9.43
CA ALA A 212 0.55 23.23 -9.73
C ALA A 212 0.27 22.83 -11.20
N PHE A 213 -0.95 23.07 -11.71
CA PHE A 213 -1.29 22.79 -13.11
C PHE A 213 -0.45 23.60 -14.11
N THR A 214 -0.16 24.87 -13.78
CA THR A 214 0.66 25.74 -14.63
C THR A 214 2.13 25.29 -14.65
N GLU A 215 2.68 24.95 -13.48
CA GLU A 215 4.04 24.42 -13.36
C GLU A 215 4.20 23.09 -14.09
N ASP A 216 3.21 22.20 -13.99
CA ASP A 216 3.25 20.90 -14.65
C ASP A 216 3.29 21.04 -16.18
N ILE A 217 2.52 21.98 -16.74
CA ILE A 217 2.59 22.35 -18.17
C ILE A 217 3.96 22.92 -18.54
N GLN A 218 4.52 23.80 -17.70
CA GLN A 218 5.84 24.36 -17.96
C GLN A 218 6.90 23.27 -17.98
N ARG A 219 6.83 22.30 -17.06
CA ARG A 219 7.71 21.12 -17.06
C ARG A 219 7.54 20.30 -18.33
N LEU A 220 6.31 20.05 -18.77
CA LEU A 220 6.03 19.33 -20.03
C LEU A 220 6.51 20.07 -21.29
N ARG A 221 6.59 21.41 -21.26
CA ARG A 221 7.05 22.23 -22.39
C ARG A 221 8.57 22.44 -22.40
N THR A 222 9.20 22.50 -21.24
CA THR A 222 10.63 22.82 -21.08
C THR A 222 11.52 21.60 -20.97
N ARG A 223 11.03 20.48 -20.41
CA ARG A 223 11.71 19.19 -20.57
C ARG A 223 11.43 18.66 -21.96
N GLU A 224 12.50 18.50 -22.73
CA GLU A 224 12.59 17.51 -23.80
C GLU A 224 11.96 16.21 -23.26
N ARG A 225 10.76 15.85 -23.75
CA ARG A 225 9.87 14.81 -23.22
C ARG A 225 10.60 13.78 -22.36
N ASP A 226 10.58 13.96 -21.04
CA ASP A 226 11.13 12.95 -20.14
C ASP A 226 10.20 11.75 -20.21
N THR A 227 10.57 10.79 -21.07
CA THR A 227 9.83 9.55 -21.34
C THR A 227 9.54 8.78 -20.05
N ARG A 228 10.28 9.04 -18.98
CA ARG A 228 10.08 8.46 -17.66
C ARG A 228 8.84 8.98 -16.96
N ASP A 229 8.58 10.30 -17.02
CA ASP A 229 7.41 10.91 -16.37
C ASP A 229 6.10 10.48 -17.04
N VAL A 230 6.09 10.45 -18.38
CA VAL A 230 4.97 9.92 -19.17
C VAL A 230 4.80 8.42 -18.93
N GLY A 231 5.89 7.66 -18.85
CA GLY A 231 5.87 6.23 -18.53
C GLY A 231 5.27 5.96 -17.16
N ASN A 232 5.61 6.76 -16.14
CA ASN A 232 5.07 6.64 -14.78
C ASN A 232 3.57 6.96 -14.74
N ALA A 233 3.12 8.00 -15.45
CA ALA A 233 1.70 8.34 -15.53
C ALA A 233 0.88 7.25 -16.25
N VAL A 234 1.41 6.71 -17.35
CA VAL A 234 0.78 5.59 -18.08
C VAL A 234 0.77 4.32 -17.23
N ALA A 235 1.85 4.02 -16.51
CA ALA A 235 1.91 2.89 -15.58
C ALA A 235 0.87 3.07 -14.46
N PHE A 236 0.77 4.24 -13.84
CA PHE A 236 -0.26 4.52 -12.83
C PHE A 236 -1.68 4.33 -13.37
N MET A 237 -1.97 4.87 -14.56
CA MET A 237 -3.27 4.70 -15.21
C MET A 237 -3.59 3.23 -15.51
N ASN A 238 -2.62 2.46 -15.98
CA ASN A 238 -2.82 1.07 -16.39
C ASN A 238 -2.80 0.08 -15.23
N ASP A 239 -1.98 0.33 -14.20
CA ASP A 239 -1.70 -0.62 -13.13
C ASP A 239 -2.55 -0.34 -11.88
N VAL A 240 -2.96 0.91 -11.67
CA VAL A 240 -3.75 1.32 -10.49
C VAL A 240 -5.19 1.63 -10.88
N ILE A 241 -5.40 2.47 -11.90
CA ILE A 241 -6.74 2.97 -12.24
C ILE A 241 -7.52 1.99 -13.12
N ALA A 242 -6.90 1.47 -14.17
CA ALA A 242 -7.59 0.64 -15.15
C ALA A 242 -8.16 -0.67 -14.56
N PRO A 243 -7.48 -1.39 -13.65
CA PRO A 243 -8.01 -2.62 -13.08
C PRO A 243 -9.17 -2.39 -12.11
N GLN A 244 -9.35 -1.16 -11.62
CA GLN A 244 -10.32 -0.82 -10.60
C GLN A 244 -11.53 -0.05 -11.13
N THR A 245 -11.52 0.34 -12.41
CA THR A 245 -12.58 1.16 -13.02
C THR A 245 -13.27 0.46 -14.18
N THR A 246 -14.58 0.64 -14.27
CA THR A 246 -15.33 0.23 -15.48
C THR A 246 -15.06 1.20 -16.64
N GLY A 247 -15.29 0.75 -17.89
CA GLY A 247 -15.15 1.62 -19.07
C GLY A 247 -15.95 2.93 -18.98
N PRO A 248 -17.26 2.89 -18.63
CA PRO A 248 -18.07 4.09 -18.43
C PRO A 248 -17.55 5.01 -17.31
N GLN A 249 -17.14 4.45 -16.16
CA GLN A 249 -16.55 5.20 -15.04
C GLN A 249 -15.31 5.96 -15.50
N ARG A 250 -14.40 5.27 -16.20
CA ARG A 250 -13.17 5.88 -16.72
C ARG A 250 -13.45 7.02 -17.69
N ALA A 251 -14.46 6.87 -18.55
CA ALA A 251 -14.84 7.90 -19.52
C ALA A 251 -15.33 9.19 -18.83
N ARG A 252 -16.23 9.06 -17.82
CA ARG A 252 -16.72 10.20 -17.04
C ARG A 252 -15.59 10.88 -16.26
N MET A 253 -14.77 10.10 -15.55
CA MET A 253 -13.62 10.63 -14.81
C MET A 253 -12.65 11.36 -15.74
N THR A 254 -12.35 10.80 -16.91
CA THR A 254 -11.45 11.43 -17.89
C THR A 254 -12.03 12.74 -18.40
N LYS A 255 -13.34 12.80 -18.66
CA LYS A 255 -14.04 14.05 -19.02
C LYS A 255 -13.88 15.11 -17.92
N LEU A 256 -14.19 14.75 -16.67
CA LEU A 256 -14.04 15.64 -15.52
C LEU A 256 -12.60 16.14 -15.37
N MET A 257 -11.60 15.24 -15.37
CA MET A 257 -10.18 15.62 -15.24
C MET A 257 -9.72 16.54 -16.37
N ARG A 258 -10.14 16.27 -17.61
CA ARG A 258 -9.82 17.10 -18.78
C ARG A 258 -10.39 18.50 -18.62
N ASP A 259 -11.65 18.61 -18.23
CA ASP A 259 -12.34 19.90 -18.14
C ASP A 259 -11.84 20.69 -16.91
N MET A 260 -11.55 20.00 -15.80
CA MET A 260 -10.87 20.55 -14.62
C MET A 260 -9.47 21.09 -14.94
N SER A 261 -8.66 20.31 -15.66
CA SER A 261 -7.31 20.74 -16.09
C SER A 261 -7.36 21.96 -16.98
N ARG A 262 -8.33 22.02 -17.91
CA ARG A 262 -8.55 23.20 -18.76
C ARG A 262 -8.96 24.42 -17.94
N HIS A 263 -9.90 24.25 -17.00
CA HIS A 263 -10.39 25.31 -16.13
C HIS A 263 -9.28 25.92 -15.25
N PHE A 264 -8.44 25.08 -14.65
CA PHE A 264 -7.34 25.57 -13.82
C PHE A 264 -6.20 26.20 -14.61
N ARG A 265 -6.01 25.83 -15.88
CA ARG A 265 -5.04 26.44 -16.79
C ARG A 265 -5.50 27.81 -17.29
N GLU A 266 -6.75 27.90 -17.69
CA GLU A 266 -7.37 29.08 -18.28
C GLU A 266 -8.69 29.35 -17.54
N PRO A 267 -8.66 30.01 -16.37
CA PRO A 267 -9.89 30.46 -15.72
C PRO A 267 -10.66 31.34 -16.70
N ARG A 268 -11.81 30.86 -17.17
CA ARG A 268 -12.77 31.63 -17.96
C ARG A 268 -13.86 32.16 -17.05
#